data_AF-A0A835AYY2-F1
#
_entry.id   AF-A0A835AYY2-F1
#
_cell.length_a   1.000
_cell.length_b   1.000
_cell.length_c   1.000
_cell.angle_alpha   90.00
_cell.angle_beta   90.00
_cell.angle_gamma   90.00
#
_symmetry.space_group_name_H-M   'P 1'
#
loop_
_entity.id
_entity.type
_entity.pdbx_description
1 polymer ?
#
loop_
_entity_poly.entity_id
_entity_poly.type
_entity_poly.pdbx_seq_one_letter_code
_entity_poly.pdbx_strand_id
1 'polypeptide(L)'
;MSSGGRYMAYSPSPSTGPHSPHLQLADHEKYIAELLAEKQKLAPFMQVLPCTSRLLNQEILHVSALLGIPVLDQPGYQHGSPLINGGSIPNGRPVEMNGWAPAIPSEGAGMFHPPSRNWLSLQGNSSGFVVKKTLRMDIPVDKYPDFNFVGRLLGPRGNSLKRVEANTDCRVLIRGRGSIKDAAKEELMRGKPGYEHLNEPLHLVIEAELPAEIVDIRLMQAREIIDDMLKPVDESMDFFKKQQLRELAMLNGTLRDDSSQKSGSLSPFHNNMGMKRAKTRG
;
A
#
# COMPACT_ATOMS: atom_id res chain seq x y z
N MET A 1 -26.80 77.44 -26.67
CA MET A 1 -27.53 76.20 -26.31
C MET A 1 -26.63 75.05 -26.75
N SER A 2 -25.79 74.50 -25.86
CA SER A 2 -25.96 73.20 -25.16
C SER A 2 -26.23 72.06 -26.15
N SER A 3 -25.48 70.96 -26.26
CA SER A 3 -24.94 69.97 -25.31
C SER A 3 -24.07 69.02 -26.16
N GLY A 4 -22.88 68.54 -25.78
CA GLY A 4 -22.65 67.51 -24.76
C GLY A 4 -22.90 66.10 -25.31
N GLY A 5 -21.83 65.35 -25.61
CA GLY A 5 -21.90 63.93 -26.01
C GLY A 5 -20.53 63.31 -26.32
N ARG A 6 -19.85 62.80 -25.29
CA ARG A 6 -18.57 62.08 -25.39
C ARG A 6 -18.81 60.69 -25.95
N TYR A 7 -18.11 60.31 -27.02
CA TYR A 7 -17.98 58.90 -27.41
C TYR A 7 -16.80 58.29 -26.65
N MET A 8 -17.05 57.26 -25.84
CA MET A 8 -16.01 56.39 -25.31
C MET A 8 -15.66 55.36 -26.38
N ALA A 9 -14.39 55.30 -26.77
CA ALA A 9 -13.86 54.18 -27.54
C ALA A 9 -13.69 52.99 -26.58
N TYR A 10 -14.43 51.91 -26.81
CA TYR A 10 -14.21 50.63 -26.09
C TYR A 10 -13.06 49.88 -26.76
N SER A 11 -12.01 49.60 -25.98
CA SER A 11 -10.92 48.68 -26.36
C SER A 11 -11.42 47.23 -26.43
N PRO A 12 -10.90 46.39 -27.34
CA PRO A 12 -11.22 44.98 -27.36
C PRO A 12 -10.54 44.27 -26.16
N SER A 13 -11.33 43.56 -25.35
CA SER A 13 -10.82 42.70 -24.28
C SER A 13 -10.24 41.40 -24.86
N PRO A 14 -9.06 40.92 -24.41
CA PRO A 14 -8.56 39.61 -24.81
C PRO A 14 -9.31 38.51 -24.04
N SER A 15 -9.78 37.51 -24.78
CA SER A 15 -10.30 36.26 -24.22
C SER A 15 -9.16 35.40 -23.68
N THR A 16 -8.90 35.47 -22.38
CA THR A 16 -8.03 34.49 -21.70
C THR A 16 -8.87 33.33 -21.19
N GLY A 17 -8.84 32.22 -21.94
CA GLY A 17 -9.14 30.91 -21.38
C GLY A 17 -8.09 30.52 -20.33
N PRO A 18 -8.35 29.51 -19.48
CA PRO A 18 -7.41 29.11 -18.44
C PRO A 18 -6.17 28.46 -19.08
N HIS A 19 -5.07 29.21 -19.13
CA HIS A 19 -3.75 28.70 -19.50
C HIS A 19 -3.19 27.87 -18.34
N SER A 20 -2.96 26.58 -18.57
CA SER A 20 -2.00 25.81 -17.79
C SER A 20 -0.60 26.45 -17.94
N PRO A 21 0.21 26.57 -16.88
CA PRO A 21 1.52 27.17 -17.00
C PRO A 21 2.44 26.16 -17.69
N HIS A 22 2.61 26.31 -19.00
CA HIS A 22 3.65 25.58 -19.73
C HIS A 22 4.98 26.28 -19.42
N LEU A 23 5.68 25.79 -18.39
CA LEU A 23 7.06 26.18 -18.10
C LEU A 23 7.97 25.71 -19.25
N GLN A 24 9.05 26.45 -19.52
CA GLN A 24 10.01 26.05 -20.55
C GLN A 24 10.88 24.90 -20.04
N LEU A 25 11.43 24.07 -20.93
CA LEU A 25 12.26 22.91 -20.54
C LEU A 25 13.43 23.30 -19.61
N ALA A 26 14.04 24.47 -19.85
CA ALA A 26 15.12 25.01 -19.01
C ALA A 26 14.65 25.41 -17.60
N ASP A 27 13.39 25.85 -17.45
CA ASP A 27 12.81 26.18 -16.15
C ASP A 27 12.56 24.91 -15.33
N HIS A 28 12.18 23.81 -15.99
CA HIS A 28 12.02 22.51 -15.36
C HIS A 28 13.34 21.93 -14.83
N GLU A 29 14.44 22.08 -15.58
CA GLU A 29 15.79 21.66 -15.13
C GLU A 29 16.27 22.45 -13.90
N LYS A 30 16.01 23.75 -13.87
CA LYS A 30 16.31 24.57 -12.69
C LYS A 30 15.43 24.18 -11.51
N TYR A 31 14.15 23.92 -11.76
CA TYR A 31 13.19 23.54 -10.74
C TYR A 31 13.54 22.21 -10.06
N ILE A 32 13.90 21.18 -10.83
CA ILE A 32 14.32 19.90 -10.24
C ILE A 32 15.61 20.04 -9.39
N ALA A 33 16.53 20.91 -9.79
CA ALA A 33 17.73 21.19 -9.00
C ALA A 33 17.38 21.85 -7.65
N GLU A 34 16.41 22.77 -7.64
CA GLU A 34 15.92 23.38 -6.40
C GLU A 34 15.23 22.36 -5.48
N LEU A 35 14.39 21.47 -6.02
CA LEU A 35 13.74 20.39 -5.25
C LEU A 35 14.76 19.42 -4.63
N LEU A 36 15.81 19.05 -5.37
CA LEU A 36 16.89 18.20 -4.86
C LEU A 36 17.72 18.89 -3.78
N ALA A 37 17.97 20.19 -3.90
CA ALA A 37 18.65 20.97 -2.87
C ALA A 37 17.80 21.09 -1.59
N GLU A 38 16.49 21.27 -1.74
CA GLU A 38 15.56 21.28 -0.60
C GLU A 38 15.53 19.94 0.11
N LYS A 39 15.56 18.82 -0.63
CA LYS A 39 15.63 17.48 -0.06
C LYS A 39 16.86 17.29 0.83
N GLN A 40 18.02 17.81 0.44
CA GLN A 40 19.23 17.78 1.26
C GLN A 40 19.10 18.62 2.54
N LYS A 41 18.49 19.81 2.44
CA LYS A 41 18.24 20.69 3.60
C LYS A 41 17.26 20.07 4.61
N LEU A 42 16.27 19.34 4.11
CA LEU A 42 15.25 18.69 4.94
C LEU A 42 15.70 17.35 5.52
N ALA A 43 16.78 16.75 5.01
CA ALA A 43 17.28 15.44 5.47
C ALA A 43 17.39 15.30 7.01
N PRO A 44 17.87 16.31 7.78
CA PRO A 44 17.94 16.23 9.24
C PRO A 44 16.56 16.27 9.95
N PHE A 45 15.54 16.81 9.29
CA PHE A 45 14.20 17.06 9.85
C PHE A 45 13.14 16.07 9.36
N MET A 46 13.55 15.05 8.58
CA MET A 46 12.67 14.05 7.99
C MET A 46 11.77 13.35 9.00
N GLN A 47 12.25 13.13 10.23
CA GLN A 47 11.50 12.46 11.29
C GLN A 47 10.39 13.32 11.91
N VAL A 48 10.49 14.64 11.76
CA VAL A 48 9.51 15.60 12.30
C VAL A 48 8.63 16.22 11.20
N LEU A 49 8.98 16.02 9.92
CA LEU A 49 8.23 16.51 8.77
C LEU A 49 7.94 15.39 7.73
N PRO A 50 7.25 14.30 8.12
CA PRO A 50 7.02 13.16 7.22
C PRO A 50 6.15 13.54 6.00
N CYS A 51 5.22 14.47 6.16
CA CYS A 51 4.33 14.92 5.08
C CYS A 51 5.06 15.75 4.02
N THR A 52 5.95 16.66 4.42
CA THR A 52 6.69 17.51 3.46
C THR A 52 7.68 16.66 2.67
N SER A 53 8.33 15.69 3.31
CA SER A 53 9.19 14.73 2.64
C SER A 53 8.45 13.94 1.57
N ARG A 54 7.25 13.44 1.89
CA ARG A 54 6.45 12.67 0.94
C ARG A 54 6.05 13.50 -0.27
N LEU A 55 5.58 14.73 -0.05
CA LEU A 55 5.16 15.63 -1.11
C LEU A 55 6.35 16.06 -1.99
N LEU A 56 7.50 16.33 -1.39
CA LEU A 56 8.73 16.66 -2.10
C LEU A 56 9.22 15.50 -2.98
N ASN A 57 9.20 14.27 -2.47
CA ASN A 57 9.56 13.10 -3.26
C ASN A 57 8.58 12.84 -4.41
N GLN A 58 7.28 13.10 -4.21
CA GLN A 58 6.29 13.01 -5.29
C GLN A 58 6.56 14.05 -6.39
N GLU A 59 6.86 15.30 -6.02
CA GLU A 59 7.13 16.35 -7.00
C GLU A 59 8.44 16.11 -7.76
N ILE A 60 9.49 15.61 -7.09
CA ILE A 60 10.73 15.21 -7.77
C ILE A 60 10.46 14.13 -8.83
N LEU A 61 9.63 13.12 -8.51
CA LEU A 61 9.27 12.07 -9.47
C LEU A 61 8.46 12.63 -10.64
N HIS A 62 7.52 13.53 -10.36
CA HIS A 62 6.70 14.18 -11.40
C HIS A 62 7.57 15.00 -12.37
N VAL A 63 8.44 15.87 -11.86
CA VAL A 63 9.30 16.72 -12.70
C VAL A 63 10.36 15.89 -13.44
N SER A 64 10.89 14.83 -12.81
CA SER A 64 11.84 13.91 -13.48
C SER A 64 11.19 13.20 -14.68
N ALA A 65 9.93 12.79 -14.54
CA ALA A 65 9.16 12.18 -15.62
C ALA A 65 8.90 13.16 -16.77
N LEU A 66 8.64 14.44 -16.46
CA LEU A 66 8.46 15.50 -17.47
C LEU A 66 9.76 15.80 -18.25
N LEU A 67 10.92 15.70 -17.59
CA LEU A 67 12.22 15.91 -18.21
C LEU A 67 12.76 14.66 -18.92
N GLY A 68 12.07 13.52 -18.84
CA GLY A 68 12.55 12.25 -19.39
C GLY A 68 13.84 11.74 -18.73
N ILE A 69 14.16 12.23 -17.52
CA ILE A 69 15.35 11.80 -16.77
C ILE A 69 14.99 10.53 -16.00
N PRO A 70 15.64 9.38 -16.28
CA PRO A 70 15.52 8.23 -15.41
C PRO A 70 16.15 8.59 -14.07
N VAL A 71 15.34 8.60 -12.99
CA VAL A 71 15.86 8.73 -11.62
C VAL A 71 16.73 7.50 -11.36
N LEU A 72 18.04 7.69 -11.53
CA LEU A 72 19.05 6.68 -11.25
C LEU A 72 19.02 6.40 -9.74
N ASP A 73 18.80 5.14 -9.45
CA ASP A 73 18.99 4.47 -8.17
C ASP A 73 20.21 5.04 -7.41
N GLN A 74 19.97 5.60 -6.21
CA GLN A 74 21.00 5.82 -5.21
C GLN A 74 20.54 5.21 -3.88
N PRO A 75 21.38 4.36 -3.27
CA PRO A 75 21.03 3.52 -2.15
C PRO A 75 21.09 4.32 -0.85
N GLY A 76 20.01 4.26 -0.07
CA GLY A 76 19.97 4.95 1.23
C GLY A 76 18.78 4.58 2.11
N TYR A 77 17.98 3.59 1.73
CA TYR A 77 16.96 3.01 2.59
C TYR A 77 17.56 1.81 3.33
N GLN A 78 18.49 2.08 4.25
CA GLN A 78 18.67 1.13 5.35
C GLN A 78 17.42 1.19 6.20
N HIS A 79 16.70 0.07 6.17
CA HIS A 79 15.56 -0.24 7.00
C HIS A 79 16.01 -0.20 8.47
N GLY A 80 15.90 0.97 9.11
CA GLY A 80 16.03 1.12 10.55
C GLY A 80 14.77 0.57 11.23
N SER A 81 14.67 -0.74 11.33
CA SER A 81 13.74 -1.38 12.27
C SER A 81 14.17 -1.05 13.70
N PRO A 82 13.29 -0.55 14.59
CA PRO A 82 13.62 -0.41 15.99
C PRO A 82 13.57 -1.79 16.65
N LEU A 83 14.73 -2.43 16.78
CA LEU A 83 14.95 -3.45 17.80
C LEU A 83 15.51 -2.75 19.05
N ILE A 84 14.68 -2.62 20.08
CA ILE A 84 15.16 -2.56 21.46
C ILE A 84 14.68 -3.83 22.15
N ASN A 85 15.53 -4.85 22.15
CA ASN A 85 15.44 -5.91 23.15
C ASN A 85 16.84 -6.49 23.36
N GLY A 86 17.46 -6.10 24.48
CA GLY A 86 18.75 -6.61 24.92
C GLY A 86 18.80 -6.51 26.44
N GLY A 87 18.66 -7.64 27.13
CA GLY A 87 18.73 -7.72 28.58
C GLY A 87 18.29 -9.08 29.12
N SER A 88 19.05 -10.13 28.83
CA SER A 88 18.92 -11.45 29.46
C SER A 88 20.06 -11.61 30.48
N ILE A 89 19.77 -12.15 31.67
CA ILE A 89 20.54 -13.14 32.47
C ILE A 89 19.72 -13.45 33.77
N PRO A 90 19.80 -14.67 34.36
CA PRO A 90 18.62 -15.49 34.70
C PRO A 90 18.46 -15.84 36.21
N ASN A 91 17.27 -16.34 36.61
CA ASN A 91 17.06 -17.64 37.28
C ASN A 91 15.64 -17.81 37.89
N GLY A 92 15.06 -19.00 37.72
CA GLY A 92 14.45 -19.77 38.83
C GLY A 92 12.99 -19.57 39.25
N ARG A 93 12.04 -20.16 38.49
CA ARG A 93 10.82 -20.93 38.91
C ARG A 93 9.77 -20.36 39.93
N PRO A 94 8.52 -20.91 39.94
CA PRO A 94 7.27 -20.15 40.16
C PRO A 94 6.50 -20.50 41.45
N VAL A 95 5.55 -19.62 41.83
CA VAL A 95 4.37 -19.84 42.71
C VAL A 95 3.45 -18.61 42.52
N GLU A 96 2.20 -18.76 42.02
CA GLU A 96 0.92 -18.72 42.78
C GLU A 96 0.72 -17.42 43.60
N MET A 97 -0.43 -16.74 43.78
CA MET A 97 -1.86 -16.92 43.52
C MET A 97 -2.53 -15.71 44.28
N ASN A 98 -3.53 -15.03 43.68
CA ASN A 98 -4.56 -14.17 44.31
C ASN A 98 -4.27 -12.74 44.84
N GLY A 99 -5.20 -11.80 44.54
CA GLY A 99 -5.84 -11.02 45.62
C GLY A 99 -5.83 -9.48 45.54
N TRP A 100 -6.97 -8.91 45.13
CA TRP A 100 -7.64 -7.71 45.70
C TRP A 100 -7.13 -6.29 45.37
N ALA A 101 -8.07 -5.46 44.89
CA ALA A 101 -8.16 -4.00 45.08
C ALA A 101 -9.22 -3.72 46.18
N PRO A 102 -9.54 -2.47 46.61
CA PRO A 102 -9.06 -1.12 46.22
C PRO A 102 -8.80 -0.14 47.41
N ALA A 103 -8.25 1.07 47.15
CA ALA A 103 -8.58 2.33 47.87
C ALA A 103 -7.90 3.58 47.22
N ILE A 104 -8.65 4.68 47.17
CA ILE A 104 -8.34 6.09 46.78
C ILE A 104 -8.33 6.94 48.08
N PRO A 105 -8.02 8.26 48.12
CA PRO A 105 -7.21 9.14 47.25
C PRO A 105 -6.17 9.96 48.07
N SER A 106 -5.33 10.80 47.43
CA SER A 106 -4.87 12.03 48.10
C SER A 106 -4.36 13.09 47.11
N GLU A 107 -4.66 14.33 47.47
CA GLU A 107 -4.54 15.58 46.75
C GLU A 107 -3.09 16.11 46.71
N GLY A 108 -2.74 16.82 45.64
CA GLY A 108 -1.47 17.53 45.51
C GLY A 108 -1.53 18.48 44.31
N ALA A 109 -1.88 19.74 44.58
CA ALA A 109 -1.95 20.82 43.62
C ALA A 109 -0.57 21.22 43.05
N GLY A 110 -0.56 21.68 41.79
CA GLY A 110 0.59 22.35 41.19
C GLY A 110 0.50 22.53 39.67
N MET A 111 -0.08 23.68 39.26
CA MET A 111 0.01 24.41 37.98
C MET A 111 0.66 23.74 36.75
N PHE A 112 -0.05 23.76 35.61
CA PHE A 112 0.28 24.49 34.36
C PHE A 112 -0.61 23.96 33.22
N HIS A 113 -1.63 24.73 32.80
CA HIS A 113 -2.18 24.63 31.43
C HIS A 113 -1.32 25.51 30.51
N PRO A 114 -1.13 25.12 29.24
CA PRO A 114 -1.89 25.81 28.20
C PRO A 114 -2.52 24.85 27.17
N PRO A 115 -3.51 25.33 26.39
CA PRO A 115 -4.34 24.50 25.53
C PRO A 115 -3.56 24.04 24.30
N SER A 116 -3.73 22.79 23.91
CA SER A 116 -3.40 22.32 22.56
C SER A 116 -4.33 23.02 21.56
N ARG A 117 -3.94 24.24 21.20
CA ARG A 117 -4.44 24.97 20.05
C ARG A 117 -4.05 24.22 18.78
N ASN A 118 -5.03 23.47 18.31
CA ASN A 118 -5.27 23.08 16.94
C ASN A 118 -4.89 24.21 15.96
N TRP A 119 -3.71 24.14 15.35
CA TRP A 119 -3.30 24.98 14.21
C TRP A 119 -2.31 24.19 13.33
N LEU A 120 -2.86 23.34 12.46
CA LEU A 120 -2.40 23.18 11.06
C LEU A 120 -3.48 22.40 10.26
N SER A 121 -4.74 22.83 10.38
CA SER A 121 -5.73 22.58 9.34
C SER A 121 -5.59 23.72 8.34
N LEU A 122 -4.74 23.53 7.33
CA LEU A 122 -4.82 24.38 6.14
C LEU A 122 -6.18 24.14 5.51
N GLN A 123 -6.93 25.22 5.48
CA GLN A 123 -8.29 25.38 5.01
C GLN A 123 -8.35 25.11 3.50
N GLY A 124 -8.34 23.83 3.12
CA GLY A 124 -9.29 23.38 2.14
C GLY A 124 -10.65 23.41 2.82
N ASN A 125 -11.69 23.86 2.14
CA ASN A 125 -13.07 23.80 2.62
C ASN A 125 -13.58 22.33 2.60
N SER A 126 -12.72 21.41 3.04
CA SER A 126 -12.92 19.98 3.14
C SER A 126 -13.80 19.75 4.31
N SER A 127 -15.09 19.75 4.05
CA SER A 127 -16.06 19.21 4.97
C SER A 127 -15.54 17.83 5.41
N GLY A 128 -15.05 17.70 6.65
CA GLY A 128 -14.39 16.50 7.19
C GLY A 128 -15.33 15.29 7.32
N PHE A 129 -16.40 15.28 6.53
CA PHE A 129 -17.34 14.19 6.41
C PHE A 129 -16.65 13.04 5.68
N VAL A 130 -16.38 12.01 6.45
CA VAL A 130 -16.04 10.69 5.93
C VAL A 130 -17.30 10.13 5.30
N VAL A 131 -17.18 9.68 4.06
CA VAL A 131 -18.28 9.03 3.34
C VAL A 131 -17.87 7.61 2.99
N LYS A 132 -18.82 6.69 3.09
CA LYS A 132 -18.66 5.33 2.62
C LYS A 132 -19.17 5.23 1.18
N LYS A 133 -18.30 4.85 0.25
CA LYS A 133 -18.65 4.52 -1.14
C LYS A 133 -18.33 3.07 -1.44
N THR A 134 -19.13 2.48 -2.30
CA THR A 134 -18.99 1.09 -2.72
C THR A 134 -19.07 0.98 -4.23
N LEU A 135 -18.12 0.28 -4.84
CA LEU A 135 -18.07 -0.03 -6.26
C LEU A 135 -18.15 -1.54 -6.46
N ARG A 136 -19.02 -1.97 -7.37
CA ARG A 136 -19.11 -3.35 -7.83
C ARG A 136 -18.37 -3.52 -9.15
N MET A 137 -17.63 -4.61 -9.29
CA MET A 137 -16.93 -4.98 -10.51
C MET A 137 -17.10 -6.47 -10.80
N ASP A 138 -17.66 -6.82 -11.95
CA ASP A 138 -17.90 -8.22 -12.31
C ASP A 138 -16.63 -8.86 -12.90
N ILE A 139 -16.42 -10.15 -12.61
CA ILE A 139 -15.27 -10.91 -13.12
C ILE A 139 -15.73 -11.72 -14.34
N PRO A 140 -15.06 -11.62 -15.50
CA PRO A 140 -15.48 -12.26 -16.75
C PRO A 140 -15.12 -13.76 -16.80
N VAL A 141 -15.58 -14.53 -15.81
CA VAL A 141 -15.35 -15.99 -15.73
C VAL A 141 -15.93 -16.74 -16.91
N ASP A 142 -17.05 -16.26 -17.47
CA ASP A 142 -17.71 -16.89 -18.62
C ASP A 142 -16.87 -16.79 -19.90
N LYS A 143 -16.06 -15.73 -20.03
CA LYS A 143 -15.21 -15.50 -21.21
C LYS A 143 -13.91 -16.29 -21.14
N TYR A 144 -13.42 -16.55 -19.92
CA TYR A 144 -12.13 -17.19 -19.68
C TYR A 144 -12.25 -18.22 -18.54
N PRO A 145 -12.93 -19.35 -18.77
CA PRO A 145 -13.22 -20.33 -17.71
C PRO A 145 -11.96 -21.03 -17.17
N ASP A 146 -10.92 -21.17 -17.99
CA ASP A 146 -9.66 -21.80 -17.59
C ASP A 146 -8.74 -20.86 -16.78
N PHE A 147 -9.08 -19.58 -16.68
CA PHE A 147 -8.26 -18.58 -16.01
C PHE A 147 -8.68 -18.37 -14.55
N ASN A 148 -7.74 -18.58 -13.62
CA ASN A 148 -8.00 -18.42 -12.19
C ASN A 148 -7.81 -16.97 -11.72
N PHE A 149 -8.85 -16.15 -11.91
CA PHE A 149 -8.87 -14.75 -11.48
C PHE A 149 -8.67 -14.58 -9.97
N VAL A 150 -9.36 -15.38 -9.15
CA VAL A 150 -9.32 -15.26 -7.68
C VAL A 150 -7.93 -15.55 -7.14
N GLY A 151 -7.28 -16.60 -7.65
CA GLY A 151 -5.92 -16.96 -7.27
C GLY A 151 -4.90 -15.89 -7.64
N ARG A 152 -5.01 -15.33 -8.85
CA ARG A 152 -4.15 -14.22 -9.31
C ARG A 152 -4.37 -12.94 -8.49
N LEU A 153 -5.61 -12.62 -8.14
CA LEU A 153 -5.95 -11.44 -7.35
C LEU A 153 -5.42 -11.54 -5.90
N LEU A 154 -5.65 -12.68 -5.24
CA LEU A 154 -5.19 -12.91 -3.87
C LEU A 154 -3.67 -13.04 -3.78
N GLY A 155 -3.06 -13.79 -4.71
CA GLY A 155 -1.65 -14.12 -4.66
C GLY A 155 -1.26 -14.95 -3.43
N PRO A 156 0.05 -15.08 -3.14
CA PRO A 156 0.54 -15.93 -2.04
C PRO A 156 0.01 -15.42 -0.69
N ARG A 157 -0.70 -16.30 0.04
CA ARG A 157 -1.32 -16.00 1.35
C ARG A 157 -2.24 -14.76 1.36
N GLY A 158 -2.77 -14.35 0.20
CA GLY A 158 -3.58 -13.13 0.08
C GLY A 158 -2.77 -11.83 0.09
N ASN A 159 -1.44 -11.89 0.00
CA ASN A 159 -0.57 -10.72 0.11
C ASN A 159 -0.76 -9.75 -1.06
N SER A 160 -1.09 -10.23 -2.26
CA SER A 160 -1.24 -9.35 -3.42
C SER A 160 -2.45 -8.44 -3.25
N LEU A 161 -3.61 -9.01 -2.90
CA LEU A 161 -4.80 -8.22 -2.63
C LEU A 161 -4.59 -7.26 -1.44
N LYS A 162 -3.95 -7.74 -0.35
CA LYS A 162 -3.62 -6.89 0.80
C LYS A 162 -2.74 -5.69 0.44
N ARG A 163 -1.79 -5.84 -0.50
CA ARG A 163 -0.98 -4.72 -0.99
C ARG A 163 -1.83 -3.70 -1.73
N VAL A 164 -2.78 -4.15 -2.55
CA VAL A 164 -3.72 -3.25 -3.25
C VAL A 164 -4.58 -2.49 -2.24
N GLU A 165 -5.15 -3.18 -1.25
CA GLU A 165 -5.93 -2.57 -0.17
C GLU A 165 -5.11 -1.52 0.61
N ALA A 166 -3.89 -1.87 1.02
CA ALA A 166 -3.01 -0.98 1.77
C ALA A 166 -2.54 0.24 0.95
N ASN A 167 -2.37 0.11 -0.36
CA ASN A 167 -1.94 1.22 -1.23
C ASN A 167 -3.09 2.17 -1.57
N THR A 168 -4.32 1.65 -1.62
CA THR A 168 -5.50 2.42 -2.05
C THR A 168 -6.36 2.89 -0.89
N ASP A 169 -6.09 2.44 0.34
CA ASP A 169 -6.92 2.68 1.52
C ASP A 169 -8.38 2.22 1.29
N CYS A 170 -8.56 1.21 0.45
CA CYS A 170 -9.84 0.60 0.11
C CYS A 170 -9.90 -0.84 0.63
N ARG A 171 -11.10 -1.33 0.89
CA ARG A 171 -11.38 -2.72 1.26
C ARG A 171 -11.94 -3.46 0.06
N VAL A 172 -11.36 -4.59 -0.30
CA VAL A 172 -11.76 -5.37 -1.49
C VAL A 172 -12.33 -6.71 -1.04
N LEU A 173 -13.56 -6.99 -1.45
CA LEU A 173 -14.31 -8.17 -1.05
C LEU A 173 -14.63 -9.01 -2.28
N ILE A 174 -14.19 -10.27 -2.27
CA ILE A 174 -14.56 -11.25 -3.30
C ILE A 174 -15.91 -11.86 -2.93
N ARG A 175 -16.89 -11.75 -3.82
CA ARG A 175 -18.29 -12.15 -3.63
C ARG A 175 -18.79 -12.89 -4.86
N GLY A 176 -20.02 -13.42 -4.79
CA GLY A 176 -20.56 -14.26 -5.87
C GLY A 176 -20.28 -15.75 -5.73
N ARG A 177 -20.82 -16.49 -6.71
CA ARG A 177 -20.60 -17.93 -6.94
C ARG A 177 -19.14 -18.21 -7.29
N GLY A 178 -18.52 -19.20 -6.67
CA GLY A 178 -17.11 -19.56 -6.85
C GLY A 178 -16.15 -18.72 -6.01
N SER A 179 -16.66 -17.86 -5.13
CA SER A 179 -15.85 -17.09 -4.17
C SER A 179 -15.25 -17.97 -3.07
N ILE A 180 -15.88 -19.12 -2.77
CA ILE A 180 -15.40 -20.09 -1.79
C ILE A 180 -14.66 -21.20 -2.54
N LYS A 181 -13.44 -21.52 -2.09
CA LYS A 181 -12.59 -22.54 -2.70
C LYS A 181 -13.28 -23.91 -2.83
N ASP A 182 -14.03 -24.32 -1.81
CA ASP A 182 -14.71 -25.61 -1.77
C ASP A 182 -16.17 -25.47 -2.22
N ALA A 183 -16.49 -25.95 -3.43
CA ALA A 183 -17.83 -25.84 -4.02
C ALA A 183 -18.93 -26.54 -3.18
N ALA A 184 -18.63 -27.70 -2.57
CA ALA A 184 -19.58 -28.39 -1.70
C ALA A 184 -19.93 -27.58 -0.45
N LYS A 185 -18.94 -26.87 0.10
CA LYS A 185 -19.14 -25.96 1.23
C LYS A 185 -19.92 -24.73 0.80
N GLU A 186 -19.64 -24.19 -0.40
CA GLU A 186 -20.38 -23.08 -0.96
C GLU A 186 -21.88 -23.36 -1.06
N GLU A 187 -22.25 -24.51 -1.62
CA GLU A 187 -23.67 -24.89 -1.76
C GLU A 187 -24.37 -25.05 -0.42
N LEU A 188 -23.68 -25.59 0.60
CA LEU A 188 -24.22 -25.69 1.96
C LEU A 188 -24.42 -24.34 2.65
N MET A 189 -23.63 -23.33 2.28
CA MET A 189 -23.73 -21.98 2.83
C MET A 189 -24.69 -21.10 2.04
N ARG A 190 -25.06 -21.49 0.82
CA ARG A 190 -26.05 -20.78 0.01
C ARG A 190 -27.39 -20.71 0.75
N GLY A 191 -28.01 -19.52 0.75
CA GLY A 191 -29.29 -19.27 1.43
C GLY A 191 -29.19 -19.01 2.93
N LYS A 192 -27.99 -19.07 3.54
CA LYS A 192 -27.78 -18.64 4.93
C LYS A 192 -27.64 -17.11 5.01
N PRO A 193 -28.07 -16.48 6.12
CA PRO A 193 -27.87 -15.05 6.33
C PRO A 193 -26.37 -14.72 6.25
N GLY A 194 -26.03 -13.67 5.50
CA GLY A 194 -24.64 -13.26 5.23
C GLY A 194 -23.97 -13.94 4.02
N TYR A 195 -24.61 -14.94 3.42
CA TYR A 195 -24.12 -15.65 2.22
C TYR A 195 -25.06 -15.51 1.00
N GLU A 196 -25.93 -14.50 1.02
CA GLU A 196 -26.89 -14.23 -0.06
C GLU A 196 -26.18 -13.95 -1.40
N HIS A 197 -24.97 -13.35 -1.32
CA HIS A 197 -24.12 -13.08 -2.47
C HIS A 197 -23.72 -14.34 -3.25
N LEU A 198 -23.82 -15.54 -2.70
CA LEU A 198 -23.48 -16.80 -3.41
C LEU A 198 -24.46 -17.14 -4.55
N ASN A 199 -25.59 -16.44 -4.63
CA ASN A 199 -26.54 -16.54 -5.75
C ASN A 199 -26.15 -15.65 -6.94
N GLU A 200 -25.29 -14.67 -6.72
CA GLU A 200 -24.84 -13.73 -7.75
C GLU A 200 -23.62 -14.29 -8.52
N PRO A 201 -23.36 -13.83 -9.76
CA PRO A 201 -22.12 -14.18 -10.46
C PRO A 201 -20.89 -13.70 -9.69
N LEU A 202 -19.72 -14.30 -9.95
CA LEU A 202 -18.46 -13.92 -9.31
C LEU A 202 -18.16 -12.44 -9.56
N HIS A 203 -18.03 -11.66 -8.49
CA HIS A 203 -17.79 -10.23 -8.56
C HIS A 203 -16.97 -9.73 -7.38
N LEU A 204 -16.42 -8.54 -7.52
CA LEU A 204 -15.68 -7.81 -6.51
C LEU A 204 -16.50 -6.64 -6.00
N VAL A 205 -16.44 -6.40 -4.69
CA VAL A 205 -17.01 -5.23 -4.04
C VAL A 205 -15.86 -4.46 -3.39
N ILE A 206 -15.61 -3.25 -3.89
CA ILE A 206 -14.59 -2.33 -3.38
C ILE A 206 -15.30 -1.31 -2.51
N GLU A 207 -15.00 -1.29 -1.21
CA GLU A 207 -15.54 -0.33 -0.25
C GLU A 207 -14.45 0.65 0.17
N ALA A 208 -14.76 1.95 0.13
CA ALA A 208 -13.87 3.00 0.62
C ALA A 208 -14.61 3.86 1.64
N GLU A 209 -14.00 4.07 2.80
CA GLU A 209 -14.51 4.92 3.87
C GLU A 209 -13.47 6.03 4.12
N LEU A 210 -13.60 7.11 3.36
CA LEU A 210 -12.60 8.18 3.26
C LEU A 210 -13.30 9.54 3.17
N PRO A 211 -12.58 10.66 3.39
CA PRO A 211 -13.12 11.99 3.14
C PRO A 211 -13.72 12.13 1.74
N ALA A 212 -14.86 12.82 1.63
CA ALA A 212 -15.62 12.96 0.39
C ALA A 212 -14.82 13.48 -0.81
N GLU A 213 -13.74 14.22 -0.57
CA GLU A 213 -12.88 14.79 -1.60
C GLU A 213 -11.96 13.77 -2.26
N ILE A 214 -11.53 12.73 -1.53
CA ILE A 214 -10.53 11.77 -2.00
C ILE A 214 -11.11 10.38 -2.28
N VAL A 215 -12.30 10.08 -1.73
CA VAL A 215 -12.91 8.75 -1.80
C VAL A 215 -13.07 8.28 -3.26
N ASP A 216 -13.48 9.16 -4.17
CA ASP A 216 -13.69 8.81 -5.58
C ASP A 216 -12.36 8.53 -6.28
N ILE A 217 -11.33 9.32 -5.98
CA ILE A 217 -10.00 9.17 -6.55
C ILE A 217 -9.42 7.82 -6.13
N ARG A 218 -9.48 7.48 -4.83
CA ARG A 218 -8.96 6.22 -4.30
C ARG A 218 -9.73 5.00 -4.82
N LEU A 219 -11.05 5.12 -4.90
CA LEU A 219 -11.91 4.05 -5.39
C LEU A 219 -11.70 3.79 -6.90
N MET A 220 -11.46 4.84 -7.70
CA MET A 220 -11.06 4.70 -9.11
C MET A 220 -9.66 4.10 -9.26
N GLN A 221 -8.70 4.51 -8.42
CA GLN A 221 -7.35 3.93 -8.43
C GLN A 221 -7.36 2.43 -8.11
N ALA A 222 -8.13 2.01 -7.10
CA ALA A 222 -8.31 0.59 -6.77
C ALA A 222 -8.93 -0.18 -7.94
N ARG A 223 -9.95 0.40 -8.59
CA ARG A 223 -10.59 -0.18 -9.78
C ARG A 223 -9.57 -0.40 -10.90
N GLU A 224 -8.73 0.59 -11.20
CA GLU A 224 -7.76 0.50 -12.30
C GLU A 224 -6.73 -0.61 -12.07
N ILE A 225 -6.18 -0.70 -10.85
CA ILE A 225 -5.22 -1.75 -10.48
C ILE A 225 -5.87 -3.14 -10.60
N ILE A 226 -7.09 -3.28 -10.10
CA ILE A 226 -7.83 -4.55 -10.15
C ILE A 226 -8.21 -4.91 -11.59
N ASP A 227 -8.59 -3.95 -12.43
CA ASP A 227 -8.89 -4.16 -13.84
C ASP A 227 -7.68 -4.68 -14.61
N ASP A 228 -6.49 -4.16 -14.32
CA ASP A 228 -5.26 -4.70 -14.90
C ASP A 228 -4.98 -6.14 -14.44
N MET A 229 -5.22 -6.45 -13.17
CA MET A 229 -5.07 -7.81 -12.64
C MET A 229 -6.08 -8.82 -13.22
N LEU A 230 -7.27 -8.35 -13.63
CA LEU A 230 -8.33 -9.15 -14.23
C LEU A 230 -8.20 -9.31 -15.75
N LYS A 231 -7.24 -8.65 -16.41
CA LYS A 231 -6.97 -8.91 -17.82
C LYS A 231 -6.24 -10.25 -17.97
N PRO A 232 -6.80 -11.21 -18.73
CA PRO A 232 -6.08 -12.43 -19.05
C PRO A 232 -4.87 -12.06 -19.91
N VAL A 233 -3.68 -12.40 -19.41
CA VAL A 233 -2.41 -12.25 -20.11
C VAL A 233 -1.87 -13.63 -20.38
N ASP A 234 -1.22 -13.83 -21.52
CA ASP A 234 -0.53 -15.09 -21.82
C ASP A 234 0.50 -15.41 -20.72
N GLU A 235 0.57 -16.69 -20.32
CA GLU A 235 1.39 -17.14 -19.18
C GLU A 235 2.87 -16.79 -19.35
N SER A 236 3.33 -16.80 -20.60
CA SER A 236 4.70 -16.45 -20.98
C SER A 236 5.05 -15.00 -20.63
N MET A 237 4.06 -14.09 -20.66
CA MET A 237 4.20 -12.65 -20.42
C MET A 237 3.64 -12.22 -19.06
N ASP A 238 3.05 -13.14 -18.29
CA ASP A 238 2.46 -12.86 -16.98
C ASP A 238 3.52 -12.67 -15.89
N PHE A 239 4.08 -11.46 -15.83
CA PHE A 239 5.06 -11.08 -14.82
C PHE A 239 4.48 -11.14 -13.40
N PHE A 240 3.19 -10.84 -13.22
CA PHE A 240 2.51 -10.90 -11.93
C PHE A 240 2.48 -12.33 -11.39
N LYS A 241 2.05 -13.30 -12.21
CA LYS A 241 2.04 -14.72 -11.83
C LYS A 241 3.44 -15.24 -11.53
N LYS A 242 4.45 -14.88 -12.34
CA LYS A 242 5.85 -15.25 -12.09
C LYS A 242 6.35 -14.71 -10.75
N GLN A 243 6.08 -13.43 -10.45
CA GLN A 243 6.49 -12.80 -9.20
C GLN A 243 5.77 -13.43 -7.99
N GLN A 244 4.48 -13.73 -8.11
CA GLN A 244 3.69 -14.41 -7.07
C GLN A 244 4.19 -15.83 -6.80
N LEU A 245 4.51 -16.60 -7.84
CA LEU A 245 5.08 -17.94 -7.71
C LEU A 245 6.48 -17.91 -7.07
N ARG A 246 7.30 -16.92 -7.42
CA ARG A 246 8.60 -16.69 -6.77
C ARG A 246 8.42 -16.36 -5.28
N GLU A 247 7.53 -15.42 -4.94
CA GLU A 247 7.19 -15.08 -3.55
C GLU A 247 6.68 -16.31 -2.78
N LEU A 248 5.83 -17.13 -3.38
CA LEU A 248 5.32 -18.37 -2.79
C LEU A 248 6.45 -19.39 -2.53
N ALA A 249 7.36 -19.58 -3.48
CA ALA A 249 8.47 -20.52 -3.35
C ALA A 249 9.48 -20.10 -2.27
N MET A 250 9.71 -18.78 -2.12
CA MET A 250 10.50 -18.24 -1.01
C MET A 250 9.81 -18.49 0.34
N LEU A 251 8.50 -18.23 0.43
CA LEU A 251 7.71 -18.43 1.66
C LEU A 251 7.62 -19.90 2.09
N ASN A 252 7.62 -20.83 1.12
CA ASN A 252 7.62 -22.27 1.39
C ASN A 252 9.02 -22.83 1.66
N GLY A 253 10.08 -22.01 1.54
CA GLY A 253 11.47 -22.42 1.77
C GLY A 253 12.04 -23.35 0.69
N THR A 254 11.34 -23.53 -0.43
CA THR A 254 11.79 -24.37 -1.55
C THR A 254 12.73 -23.61 -2.49
N LEU A 255 12.64 -22.28 -2.51
CA LEU A 255 13.58 -21.41 -3.21
C LEU A 255 14.54 -20.79 -2.18
N ARG A 256 15.80 -21.24 -2.18
CA ARG A 256 16.89 -20.58 -1.46
C ARG A 256 17.41 -19.46 -2.34
N ASP A 257 17.48 -18.25 -1.80
CA ASP A 257 17.99 -17.11 -2.54
C ASP A 257 19.48 -17.35 -2.87
N ASP A 258 19.80 -17.45 -4.15
CA ASP A 258 21.16 -17.73 -4.64
C ASP A 258 22.10 -16.51 -4.49
N SER A 259 21.70 -15.45 -3.77
CA SER A 259 22.60 -14.32 -3.45
C SER A 259 23.61 -14.61 -2.33
N SER A 260 23.61 -15.82 -1.74
CA SER A 260 24.59 -16.24 -0.73
C SER A 260 25.72 -17.13 -1.25
N GLN A 261 25.74 -17.51 -2.54
CA GLN A 261 26.83 -18.32 -3.13
C GLN A 261 27.97 -17.46 -3.71
N LYS A 262 28.47 -16.49 -2.93
CA LYS A 262 29.86 -16.03 -3.01
C LYS A 262 30.54 -16.23 -1.66
N SER A 263 30.59 -17.49 -1.24
CA SER A 263 31.59 -17.97 -0.29
C SER A 263 31.81 -19.43 -0.59
N GLY A 264 32.70 -19.67 -1.55
CA GLY A 264 33.37 -20.95 -1.69
C GLY A 264 34.19 -21.20 -0.42
N SER A 265 33.56 -21.78 0.59
CA SER A 265 34.27 -22.54 1.62
C SER A 265 34.09 -24.01 1.27
N LEU A 266 35.10 -24.55 0.59
CA LEU A 266 35.35 -25.98 0.55
C LEU A 266 35.50 -26.44 2.01
N SER A 267 34.46 -27.04 2.57
CA SER A 267 34.49 -27.68 3.88
C SER A 267 34.66 -29.20 3.69
N PRO A 268 35.83 -29.78 4.03
CA PRO A 268 36.15 -31.17 3.74
C PRO A 268 35.91 -32.05 4.98
N PHE A 269 34.66 -32.28 5.39
CA PHE A 269 34.38 -33.33 6.39
C PHE A 269 33.03 -34.00 6.12
N HIS A 270 33.06 -35.05 5.31
CA HIS A 270 32.00 -36.04 5.28
C HIS A 270 32.63 -37.44 5.39
N ASN A 271 32.48 -38.04 6.58
CA ASN A 271 32.27 -39.46 6.85
C ASN A 271 32.81 -39.79 8.24
N ASN A 272 31.92 -40.10 9.18
CA ASN A 272 31.86 -41.45 9.78
C ASN A 272 30.71 -41.56 10.80
N MET A 273 30.23 -42.80 10.95
CA MET A 273 29.23 -43.36 11.89
C MET A 273 27.79 -43.40 11.36
N GLY A 274 27.11 -44.56 11.28
CA GLY A 274 27.49 -45.87 11.78
C GLY A 274 26.58 -46.99 11.26
N MET A 275 27.24 -48.07 10.85
CA MET A 275 26.94 -49.48 11.14
C MET A 275 25.46 -49.87 11.33
N LYS A 276 24.90 -50.55 10.32
CA LYS A 276 23.79 -51.50 10.53
C LYS A 276 24.29 -52.92 10.23
N ARG A 277 24.41 -53.70 11.29
CA ARG A 277 24.81 -55.12 11.31
C ARG A 277 23.77 -55.96 10.57
N ALA A 278 24.20 -56.67 9.53
CA ALA A 278 23.41 -57.70 8.86
C ALA A 278 23.31 -58.96 9.75
N LYS A 279 22.14 -59.60 9.73
CA LYS A 279 21.82 -60.83 10.48
C LYS A 279 21.91 -61.99 9.48
N THR A 280 22.90 -62.86 9.62
CA THR A 280 22.94 -64.15 8.91
C THR A 280 23.29 -65.29 9.86
N ARG A 281 22.32 -66.20 9.88
CA ARG A 281 22.23 -67.60 10.34
C ARG A 281 23.54 -68.40 10.32
N GLY A 282 23.69 -69.26 11.33
CA GLY A 282 24.74 -70.28 11.47
C GLY A 282 24.69 -70.86 12.87
#